data_AF-A0A1Q7LLE1-F1
#
_entry.id   AF-A0A1Q7LLE1-F1
#
_cell.length_a   1.000
_cell.length_b   1.000
_cell.length_c   1.000
_cell.angle_alpha   90.00
_cell.angle_beta   90.00
_cell.angle_gamma   90.00
#
_symmetry.space_group_name_H-M   'P 1'
#
loop_
_entity.id
_entity.type
_entity.pdbx_description
1 polymer ?
#
loop_
_entity_poly.entity_id
_entity_poly.type
_entity_poly.pdbx_seq_one_letter_code
_entity_poly.pdbx_strand_id
1 'polypeptide(L)'
;MLDSGEVVTLPALGIHQLENAQIALAVAQRAGVERDAAVRALANVRLPQGRGDLRTVRGGGLLVIDDTYNANPASMRRAVQTAAWLARRQRRPLVVVVGTMLELGAESARLHAEAAREIVKRKPALVAAVGTFARVFETLREELGGRLITAADANALGPKLKSALRGNELILLKASRGVALERVLNYIT
;
A
#
# COMPACT_ATOMS: atom_id res chain seq x y z
N MET A 1 15.74 14.46 -9.35
CA MET A 1 16.85 15.32 -9.78
C MET A 1 16.81 16.55 -8.90
N LEU A 2 17.89 16.83 -8.19
CA LEU A 2 18.03 18.06 -7.40
C LEU A 2 18.30 19.25 -8.33
N ASP A 3 18.14 20.48 -7.85
CA ASP A 3 18.44 21.70 -8.64
C ASP A 3 19.91 21.75 -9.11
N SER A 4 20.80 21.01 -8.44
CA SER A 4 22.21 20.81 -8.81
C SER A 4 22.42 19.84 -9.99
N GLY A 5 21.36 19.22 -10.50
CA GLY A 5 21.43 18.16 -11.52
C GLY A 5 21.72 16.77 -10.96
N GLU A 6 22.05 16.65 -9.67
CA GLU A 6 22.32 15.36 -9.02
C GLU A 6 21.07 14.47 -8.96
N VAL A 7 21.25 13.17 -9.22
CA VAL A 7 20.20 12.16 -9.14
C VAL A 7 20.38 11.36 -7.85
N VAL A 8 19.39 11.44 -6.98
CA VAL A 8 19.33 10.69 -5.72
C VAL A 8 18.26 9.63 -5.83
N THR A 9 18.62 8.38 -5.52
CA THR A 9 17.65 7.30 -5.40
C THR A 9 17.17 7.22 -3.96
N LEU A 10 15.87 7.40 -3.76
CA LEU A 10 15.24 7.18 -2.45
C LEU A 10 14.86 5.69 -2.33
N PRO A 11 15.25 5.01 -1.24
CA PRO A 11 14.85 3.63 -0.97
C PRO A 11 13.40 3.56 -0.45
N ALA A 12 12.46 4.17 -1.18
CA ALA A 12 11.07 4.28 -0.80
C ALA A 12 10.15 4.28 -2.03
N LEU A 13 8.97 3.68 -1.91
CA LEU A 13 8.03 3.53 -3.01
C LEU A 13 6.98 4.67 -3.04
N GLY A 14 6.77 5.25 -4.22
CA GLY A 14 5.67 6.17 -4.50
C GLY A 14 6.06 7.65 -4.45
N ILE A 15 5.35 8.46 -5.24
CA ILE A 15 5.69 9.88 -5.46
C ILE A 15 5.63 10.73 -4.18
N HIS A 16 4.76 10.39 -3.24
CA HIS A 16 4.63 11.07 -1.96
C HIS A 16 5.90 10.96 -1.09
N GLN A 17 6.76 9.97 -1.33
CA GLN A 17 8.05 9.86 -0.65
C GLN A 17 9.06 10.88 -1.17
N LEU A 18 8.93 11.32 -2.43
CA LEU A 18 9.69 12.45 -2.95
C LEU A 18 9.27 13.75 -2.24
N GLU A 19 7.96 13.97 -2.07
CA GLU A 19 7.43 15.12 -1.32
C GLU A 19 7.99 15.12 0.12
N ASN A 20 7.95 13.97 0.82
CA ASN A 20 8.53 13.83 2.16
C ASN A 20 10.03 14.12 2.19
N ALA A 21 10.79 13.62 1.21
CA ALA A 21 12.23 13.84 1.12
C ALA A 21 12.58 15.31 0.86
N GLN A 22 11.80 16.01 0.02
CA GLN A 22 11.98 17.44 -0.23
C GLN A 22 11.71 18.27 1.04
N ILE A 23 10.65 17.94 1.78
CA ILE A 23 10.37 18.58 3.07
C ILE A 23 11.51 18.31 4.07
N ALA A 24 11.99 17.07 4.16
CA ALA A 24 13.10 16.70 5.04
C ALA A 24 14.39 17.46 4.69
N LEU A 25 14.72 17.60 3.39
CA LEU A 25 15.86 18.41 2.94
C LEU A 25 15.72 19.88 3.34
N ALA A 26 14.54 20.47 3.10
CA ALA A 26 14.29 21.86 3.45
C ALA A 26 14.42 22.11 4.96
N VAL A 27 13.89 21.20 5.79
CA VAL A 27 14.03 21.27 7.25
C VAL A 27 15.49 21.10 7.68
N ALA A 28 16.21 20.14 7.10
CA ALA A 28 17.62 19.89 7.41
C ALA A 28 18.49 21.13 7.09
N GLN A 29 18.28 21.75 5.93
CA GLN A 29 18.97 22.99 5.55
C GLN A 29 18.69 24.12 6.53
N ARG A 30 17.42 24.29 6.95
CA ARG A 30 17.05 25.30 7.95
C ARG A 30 17.65 25.03 9.33
N ALA A 31 17.91 23.77 9.66
CA ALA A 31 18.60 23.36 10.88
C ALA A 31 20.13 23.46 10.79
N GLY A 32 20.69 23.97 9.68
CA GLY A 32 22.13 24.10 9.48
C GLY A 32 22.85 22.80 9.10
N VAL A 33 22.11 21.78 8.65
CA VAL A 33 22.72 20.55 8.10
C VAL A 33 23.19 20.83 6.68
N GLU A 34 24.47 20.52 6.41
CA GLU A 34 25.04 20.60 5.08
C GLU A 34 24.22 19.82 4.04
N ARG A 35 23.95 20.45 2.90
CA ARG A 35 23.06 19.92 1.87
C ARG A 35 23.47 18.52 1.43
N ASP A 36 24.75 18.34 1.10
CA ASP A 36 25.25 17.06 0.59
C ASP A 36 25.21 15.97 1.66
N ALA A 37 25.38 16.34 2.93
CA ALA A 37 25.23 15.41 4.04
C ALA A 37 23.76 14.96 4.19
N ALA A 38 22.80 15.89 4.09
CA ALA A 38 21.38 15.57 4.12
C ALA A 38 20.94 14.71 2.92
N VAL A 39 21.48 14.99 1.73
CA VAL A 39 21.25 14.18 0.52
C VAL A 39 21.78 12.75 0.67
N ARG A 40 23.03 12.60 1.15
CA ARG A 40 23.59 11.27 1.45
C ARG A 40 22.80 10.52 2.51
N ALA A 41 22.29 11.21 3.52
CA ALA A 41 21.45 10.60 4.56
C ALA A 41 20.11 10.09 3.98
N LEU A 42 19.48 10.86 3.08
CA LEU A 42 18.26 10.43 2.41
C LEU A 42 18.44 9.20 1.51
N ALA A 43 19.57 9.10 0.81
CA ALA A 43 19.89 7.92 0.00
C ALA A 43 20.00 6.63 0.84
N ASN A 44 20.28 6.77 2.14
CA ASN A 44 20.47 5.66 3.08
C ASN A 44 19.34 5.52 4.11
N VAL A 45 18.22 6.23 3.93
CA VAL A 45 17.10 6.17 4.87
C VAL A 45 16.54 4.74 4.94
N ARG A 46 16.29 4.25 6.16
CA ARG A 46 15.62 2.98 6.39
C ARG A 46 14.22 3.24 6.92
N LEU A 47 13.22 2.86 6.14
CA LEU A 47 11.84 2.93 6.60
C LEU A 47 11.52 1.74 7.51
N PRO A 48 10.68 1.92 8.54
CA PRO A 48 10.15 0.80 9.31
C PRO A 48 9.45 -0.22 8.42
N GLN A 49 9.48 -1.49 8.83
CA GLN A 49 8.78 -2.57 8.15
C GLN A 49 7.28 -2.28 7.99
N GLY A 50 6.76 -2.55 6.79
CA GLY A 50 5.37 -2.35 6.43
C GLY A 50 5.07 -0.91 6.02
N ARG A 51 6.07 -0.13 5.60
CA ARG A 51 5.91 1.26 5.14
C ARG A 51 6.17 1.39 3.63
N GLY A 52 5.55 0.51 2.85
CA GLY A 52 5.68 0.43 1.41
C GLY A 52 6.82 -0.48 0.94
N ASP A 53 7.14 -1.53 1.71
CA ASP A 53 8.19 -2.48 1.33
C ASP A 53 7.78 -3.22 0.06
N LEU A 54 8.60 -3.15 -0.99
CA LEU A 54 8.39 -3.90 -2.22
C LEU A 54 9.19 -5.21 -2.16
N ARG A 55 8.49 -6.34 -2.23
CA ARG A 55 9.11 -7.68 -2.11
C ARG A 55 8.66 -8.58 -3.25
N THR A 56 9.61 -9.30 -3.83
CA THR A 56 9.33 -10.40 -4.75
C THR A 56 9.25 -11.70 -3.96
N VAL A 57 8.17 -12.46 -4.13
CA VAL A 57 7.92 -13.71 -3.40
C VAL A 57 7.53 -14.84 -4.34
N ARG A 58 7.49 -16.09 -3.84
CA ARG A 58 7.27 -17.31 -4.65
C ARG A 58 8.16 -17.38 -5.90
N GLY A 59 9.47 -17.24 -5.70
CA GLY A 59 10.47 -17.42 -6.78
C GLY A 59 10.39 -16.41 -7.93
N GLY A 60 9.78 -15.24 -7.73
CA GLY A 60 9.64 -14.23 -8.80
C GLY A 60 8.20 -13.96 -9.21
N GLY A 61 7.30 -14.91 -8.95
CA GLY A 61 5.94 -14.89 -9.46
C GLY A 61 5.13 -13.72 -8.91
N LEU A 62 5.18 -13.47 -7.60
CA LEU A 62 4.37 -12.43 -6.95
C LEU A 62 5.21 -11.22 -6.58
N LEU A 63 4.62 -10.03 -6.75
CA LEU A 63 5.19 -8.77 -6.28
C LEU A 63 4.28 -8.18 -5.21
N VAL A 64 4.82 -7.93 -4.03
CA VAL A 64 4.05 -7.52 -2.86
C VAL A 64 4.51 -6.13 -2.40
N ILE A 65 3.57 -5.21 -2.22
CA ILE A 65 3.76 -3.94 -1.54
C ILE A 65 3.16 -4.09 -0.14
N ASP A 66 4.01 -4.18 0.88
CA ASP A 66 3.61 -4.23 2.28
C ASP A 66 3.56 -2.81 2.86
N ASP A 67 2.34 -2.29 3.05
CA ASP A 67 2.04 -0.97 3.61
C ASP A 67 1.07 -1.08 4.82
N THR A 68 1.33 -2.05 5.71
CA THR A 68 0.49 -2.34 6.90
C THR A 68 0.93 -1.65 8.20
N TYR A 69 1.93 -0.75 8.14
CA TYR A 69 2.35 0.03 9.31
C TYR A 69 1.28 1.05 9.72
N ASN A 70 0.71 1.78 8.76
CA ASN A 70 -0.33 2.76 9.02
C ASN A 70 -1.29 2.88 7.83
N ALA A 71 -2.55 3.19 8.12
CA ALA A 71 -3.53 3.53 7.10
C ALA A 71 -4.38 4.71 7.54
N ASN A 72 -4.41 5.72 6.67
CA ASN A 72 -5.32 6.85 6.71
C ASN A 72 -5.78 7.13 5.26
N PRO A 73 -6.81 7.97 5.04
CA PRO A 73 -7.39 8.14 3.72
C PRO A 73 -6.39 8.63 2.65
N ALA A 74 -5.51 9.58 3.02
CA ALA A 74 -4.53 10.14 2.10
C ALA A 74 -3.48 9.10 1.68
N SER A 75 -2.87 8.41 2.65
CA SER A 75 -1.91 7.34 2.37
C SER A 75 -2.54 6.19 1.61
N MET A 76 -3.80 5.83 1.90
CA MET A 76 -4.51 4.78 1.18
C MET A 76 -4.68 5.10 -0.29
N ARG A 77 -5.13 6.32 -0.60
CA ARG A 77 -5.23 6.79 -1.97
C ARG A 77 -3.88 6.73 -2.70
N ARG A 78 -2.80 7.21 -2.07
CA ARG A 78 -1.45 7.21 -2.66
C ARG A 78 -0.92 5.78 -2.88
N ALA A 79 -1.13 4.87 -1.94
CA ALA A 79 -0.72 3.48 -2.04
C ALA A 79 -1.43 2.76 -3.20
N VAL A 80 -2.75 2.94 -3.30
CA VAL A 80 -3.57 2.37 -4.40
C VAL A 80 -3.15 2.93 -5.76
N GLN A 81 -2.90 4.24 -5.85
CA GLN A 81 -2.39 4.87 -7.08
C GLN A 81 -1.03 4.31 -7.49
N THR A 82 -0.12 4.17 -6.52
CA THR A 82 1.24 3.65 -6.75
C THR A 82 1.21 2.19 -7.19
N ALA A 83 0.41 1.36 -6.51
CA ALA A 83 0.23 -0.05 -6.86
C ALA A 83 -0.38 -0.21 -8.26
N ALA A 84 -1.42 0.56 -8.59
CA ALA A 84 -2.05 0.51 -9.91
C ALA A 84 -1.10 0.96 -11.03
N TRP A 85 -0.32 2.02 -10.80
CA TRP A 85 0.70 2.46 -11.76
C TRP A 85 1.77 1.37 -11.98
N LEU A 86 2.29 0.80 -10.90
CA LEU A 86 3.35 -0.22 -10.97
C LEU A 86 2.85 -1.51 -11.63
N ALA A 87 1.62 -1.94 -11.30
CA ALA A 87 0.97 -3.11 -11.90
C ALA A 87 0.82 -2.94 -13.42
N ARG A 88 0.35 -1.77 -13.87
CA ARG A 88 0.29 -1.44 -15.30
C ARG A 88 1.67 -1.43 -15.95
N ARG A 89 2.65 -0.78 -15.32
CA ARG A 89 4.02 -0.66 -15.86
C ARG A 89 4.70 -2.01 -16.04
N GLN A 90 4.42 -2.96 -15.15
CA GLN A 90 4.94 -4.33 -15.18
C GLN A 90 4.00 -5.35 -15.83
N ARG A 91 2.84 -4.92 -16.34
CA ARG A 91 1.80 -5.79 -16.95
C ARG A 91 1.35 -6.94 -16.02
N ARG A 92 1.23 -6.65 -14.72
CA ARG A 92 0.78 -7.59 -13.69
C ARG A 92 -0.69 -7.33 -13.33
N PRO A 93 -1.52 -8.36 -13.08
CA PRO A 93 -2.84 -8.16 -12.51
C PRO A 93 -2.72 -7.53 -11.11
N LEU A 94 -3.50 -6.49 -10.84
CA LEU A 94 -3.51 -5.80 -9.55
C LEU A 94 -4.44 -6.53 -8.57
N VAL A 95 -3.94 -6.84 -7.39
CA VAL A 95 -4.70 -7.33 -6.24
C VAL A 95 -4.59 -6.31 -5.11
N VAL A 96 -5.73 -5.89 -4.56
CA VAL A 96 -5.78 -4.92 -3.44
C VAL A 96 -6.30 -5.63 -2.21
N VAL A 97 -5.46 -5.72 -1.18
CA VAL A 97 -5.76 -6.35 0.10
C VAL A 97 -5.81 -5.26 1.17
N VAL A 98 -6.96 -5.02 1.77
CA VAL A 98 -7.16 -3.92 2.72
C VAL A 98 -7.83 -4.30 4.02
N GLY A 99 -7.49 -3.57 5.07
CA GLY A 99 -8.09 -3.68 6.39
C GLY A 99 -8.38 -2.30 6.97
N THR A 100 -9.11 -2.26 8.09
CA THR A 100 -9.61 -1.04 8.73
C THR A 100 -8.53 0.06 8.85
N MET A 101 -8.92 1.29 8.49
CA MET A 101 -8.25 2.52 8.91
C MET A 101 -8.76 2.89 10.30
N LEU A 102 -7.92 2.76 11.31
CA LEU A 102 -8.25 3.09 12.70
C LEU A 102 -8.21 4.61 12.94
N GLU A 103 -8.75 5.05 14.08
CA GLU A 103 -8.67 6.44 14.57
C GLU A 103 -9.35 7.52 13.70
N LEU A 104 -10.33 7.13 12.87
CA LEU A 104 -11.08 8.07 12.01
C LEU A 104 -12.28 8.74 12.69
N GLY A 105 -12.63 8.34 13.91
CA GLY A 105 -13.80 8.87 14.63
C GLY A 105 -15.11 8.72 13.86
N ALA A 106 -15.97 9.73 13.94
CA ALA A 106 -17.29 9.74 13.30
C ALA A 106 -17.23 9.62 11.76
N GLU A 107 -16.13 10.04 11.14
CA GLU A 107 -15.95 10.04 9.69
C GLU A 107 -15.58 8.66 9.12
N SER A 108 -15.36 7.66 10.00
CA SER A 108 -14.87 6.34 9.61
C SER A 108 -15.69 5.70 8.48
N ALA A 109 -17.02 5.69 8.59
CA ALA A 109 -17.88 5.07 7.59
C ALA A 109 -17.74 5.74 6.20
N ARG A 110 -17.82 7.07 6.18
CA ARG A 110 -17.70 7.86 4.94
C ARG A 110 -16.34 7.67 4.28
N LEU A 111 -15.26 7.78 5.06
CA LEU A 111 -13.89 7.70 4.55
C LEU A 111 -13.54 6.30 4.02
N HIS A 112 -14.03 5.23 4.65
CA HIS A 112 -13.87 3.87 4.11
C HIS A 112 -14.66 3.70 2.81
N ALA A 113 -15.89 4.21 2.73
CA ALA A 113 -16.70 4.15 1.51
C ALA A 113 -16.04 4.90 0.35
N GLU A 114 -15.48 6.08 0.58
CA GLU A 114 -14.73 6.85 -0.42
C GLU A 114 -13.49 6.10 -0.89
N ALA A 115 -12.70 5.56 0.03
CA ALA A 115 -11.52 4.77 -0.29
C ALA A 115 -11.88 3.51 -1.10
N ALA A 116 -12.96 2.81 -0.74
CA ALA A 116 -13.43 1.62 -1.47
C ALA A 116 -13.82 1.97 -2.91
N ARG A 117 -14.56 3.06 -3.13
CA ARG A 117 -14.90 3.54 -4.48
C ARG A 117 -13.66 3.85 -5.31
N GLU A 118 -12.66 4.49 -4.72
CA GLU A 118 -11.38 4.76 -5.40
C GLU A 118 -10.62 3.48 -5.75
N ILE A 119 -10.66 2.45 -4.91
CA ILE A 119 -10.09 1.12 -5.20
C ILE A 119 -10.81 0.48 -6.39
N VAL A 120 -12.15 0.44 -6.38
CA VAL A 120 -12.94 -0.18 -7.45
C VAL A 120 -12.72 0.52 -8.79
N LYS A 121 -12.60 1.85 -8.82
CA LYS A 121 -12.27 2.63 -10.03
C LYS A 121 -10.96 2.21 -10.70
N ARG A 122 -10.00 1.63 -9.97
CA ARG A 122 -8.75 1.10 -10.54
C ARG A 122 -8.92 -0.26 -11.20
N LYS A 123 -10.11 -0.86 -11.13
CA LYS A 123 -10.47 -2.16 -11.70
C LYS A 123 -9.45 -3.26 -11.33
N PRO A 124 -9.15 -3.47 -10.04
CA PRO A 124 -8.27 -4.56 -9.63
C PRO A 124 -8.86 -5.91 -10.08
N ALA A 125 -7.96 -6.85 -10.37
CA ALA A 125 -8.31 -8.23 -10.70
C ALA A 125 -8.95 -8.93 -9.50
N LEU A 126 -8.55 -8.54 -8.28
CA LEU A 126 -9.09 -9.04 -7.03
C LEU A 126 -9.05 -7.95 -5.94
N VAL A 127 -10.10 -7.89 -5.12
CA VAL A 127 -10.17 -7.11 -3.88
C VAL A 127 -10.37 -8.08 -2.73
N ALA A 128 -9.48 -8.01 -1.75
CA ALA A 128 -9.56 -8.81 -0.54
C ALA A 128 -9.67 -7.88 0.67
N ALA A 129 -10.63 -8.11 1.56
CA ALA A 129 -10.91 -7.16 2.63
C ALA A 129 -11.24 -7.82 3.98
N VAL A 130 -10.81 -7.17 5.05
CA VAL A 130 -11.16 -7.47 6.45
C VAL A 130 -11.68 -6.23 7.16
N GLY A 131 -12.29 -6.41 8.33
CA GLY A 131 -12.74 -5.30 9.18
C GLY A 131 -13.77 -4.39 8.50
N THR A 132 -13.64 -3.08 8.66
CA THR A 132 -14.60 -2.10 8.12
C THR A 132 -14.68 -2.15 6.60
N PHE A 133 -13.54 -2.37 5.92
CA PHE A 133 -13.54 -2.51 4.46
C PHE A 133 -14.32 -3.72 3.99
N ALA A 134 -14.30 -4.84 4.72
CA ALA A 134 -15.11 -6.01 4.35
C ALA A 134 -16.59 -5.61 4.26
N ARG A 135 -17.13 -4.95 5.29
CA ARG A 135 -18.53 -4.48 5.32
C ARG A 135 -18.83 -3.52 4.17
N VAL A 136 -17.92 -2.58 3.89
CA VAL A 136 -18.09 -1.61 2.80
C VAL A 136 -18.06 -2.28 1.43
N PHE A 137 -17.16 -3.23 1.19
CA PHE A 137 -17.10 -3.92 -0.10
C PHE A 137 -18.25 -4.90 -0.32
N GLU A 138 -18.83 -5.47 0.74
CA GLU A 138 -20.05 -6.28 0.61
C GLU A 138 -21.21 -5.48 0.00
N THR A 139 -21.30 -4.17 0.24
CA THR A 139 -22.32 -3.32 -0.42
C THR A 139 -22.03 -3.11 -1.92
N LEU A 140 -20.82 -3.42 -2.38
CA LEU A 140 -20.36 -3.35 -3.78
C LEU A 140 -20.24 -4.74 -4.41
N ARG A 141 -20.79 -5.79 -3.79
CA ARG A 141 -20.59 -7.18 -4.23
C ARG A 141 -21.17 -7.46 -5.61
N GLU A 142 -22.28 -6.84 -5.97
CA GLU A 142 -22.87 -6.97 -7.31
C GLU A 142 -21.91 -6.44 -8.39
N GLU A 143 -21.19 -5.34 -8.12
CA GLU A 143 -20.21 -4.76 -9.05
C GLU A 143 -18.91 -5.59 -9.11
N LEU A 144 -18.45 -6.11 -7.98
CA LEU A 144 -17.19 -6.85 -7.89
C LEU A 144 -17.34 -8.32 -8.31
N GLY A 145 -18.49 -8.93 -8.05
CA GLY A 145 -18.76 -10.35 -8.29
C GLY A 145 -17.71 -11.25 -7.64
N GLY A 146 -17.22 -12.24 -8.39
CA GLY A 146 -16.17 -13.16 -7.94
C GLY A 146 -14.81 -12.52 -7.68
N ARG A 147 -14.64 -11.21 -7.91
CA ARG A 147 -13.39 -10.49 -7.61
C ARG A 147 -13.30 -10.04 -6.15
N LEU A 148 -14.37 -10.17 -5.35
CA LEU A 148 -14.38 -9.80 -3.94
C LEU A 148 -14.17 -11.02 -3.05
N ILE A 149 -13.21 -10.93 -2.13
CA ILE A 149 -13.02 -11.88 -1.04
C ILE A 149 -13.06 -11.12 0.28
N THR A 150 -13.96 -11.53 1.18
CA THR A 150 -14.03 -10.99 2.54
C THR A 150 -13.78 -12.07 3.59
N ALA A 151 -13.25 -11.64 4.73
CA ALA A 151 -13.03 -12.50 5.89
C ALA A 151 -13.09 -11.68 7.18
N ALA A 152 -13.20 -12.40 8.31
CA ALA A 152 -13.22 -11.77 9.64
C ALA A 152 -11.89 -11.07 9.97
N ASP A 153 -10.77 -11.72 9.64
CA ASP A 153 -9.42 -11.23 9.93
C ASP A 153 -8.39 -11.74 8.90
N ALA A 154 -7.13 -11.34 9.08
CA ALA A 154 -6.01 -11.69 8.20
C ALA A 154 -5.75 -13.20 8.11
N ASN A 155 -5.94 -13.95 9.19
CA ASN A 155 -5.70 -15.40 9.22
C ASN A 155 -6.80 -16.16 8.46
N ALA A 156 -8.05 -15.71 8.57
CA ALA A 156 -9.16 -16.23 7.79
C ALA A 156 -9.10 -15.80 6.31
N LEU A 157 -8.49 -14.64 6.02
CA LEU A 157 -8.33 -14.15 4.65
C LEU A 157 -7.21 -14.87 3.90
N GLY A 158 -6.08 -15.15 4.55
CA GLY A 158 -4.87 -15.68 3.93
C GLY A 158 -5.08 -16.92 3.04
N PRO A 159 -5.71 -18.00 3.54
CA PRO A 159 -6.00 -19.19 2.74
C PRO A 159 -6.90 -18.91 1.53
N LYS A 160 -7.94 -18.08 1.71
CA LYS A 160 -8.86 -17.72 0.62
C LYS A 160 -8.14 -16.93 -0.46
N LEU A 161 -7.30 -15.97 -0.06
CA LEU A 161 -6.48 -15.17 -0.97
C LEU A 161 -5.51 -16.08 -1.73
N LYS A 162 -4.78 -16.96 -1.03
CA LYS A 162 -3.83 -17.89 -1.64
C LYS A 162 -4.46 -18.72 -2.76
N SER A 163 -5.67 -19.23 -2.54
CA SER A 163 -6.40 -20.04 -3.53
C SER A 163 -6.88 -19.24 -4.74
N ALA A 164 -7.07 -17.92 -4.60
CA ALA A 164 -7.52 -17.05 -5.69
C ALA A 164 -6.36 -16.48 -6.53
N LEU A 165 -5.13 -16.49 -6.00
CA LEU A 165 -3.95 -16.01 -6.69
C LEU A 165 -3.48 -16.99 -7.79
N ARG A 166 -3.09 -16.44 -8.93
CA ARG A 166 -2.57 -17.13 -10.11
C ARG A 166 -1.04 -17.15 -10.15
N GLY A 167 -0.38 -16.37 -9.29
CA GLY A 167 1.07 -16.40 -9.12
C GLY A 167 1.84 -15.40 -10.00
N ASN A 168 1.17 -14.41 -10.59
CA ASN A 168 1.79 -13.35 -11.39
C ASN A 168 1.35 -11.93 -10.99
N GLU A 169 0.65 -11.80 -9.87
CA GLU A 169 0.01 -10.56 -9.45
C GLU A 169 0.97 -9.57 -8.79
N LEU A 170 0.57 -8.30 -8.83
CA LEU A 170 1.06 -7.28 -7.90
C LEU A 170 0.01 -7.11 -6.80
N ILE A 171 0.41 -7.35 -5.56
CA ILE A 171 -0.46 -7.34 -4.38
C ILE A 171 -0.11 -6.14 -3.51
N LEU A 172 -1.07 -5.27 -3.23
CA LEU A 172 -0.95 -4.23 -2.21
C LEU A 172 -1.61 -4.71 -0.91
N LEU A 173 -0.88 -4.69 0.20
CA LEU A 173 -1.43 -4.88 1.55
C LEU A 173 -1.47 -3.53 2.25
N LYS A 174 -2.65 -3.11 2.73
CA LYS A 174 -2.77 -1.85 3.46
C LYS A 174 -3.84 -1.86 4.56
N ALA A 175 -3.42 -1.58 5.79
CA ALA A 175 -4.29 -1.41 6.94
C ALA A 175 -3.56 -0.62 8.04
N SER A 176 -4.28 -0.18 9.07
CA SER A 176 -3.62 0.29 10.30
C SER A 176 -2.96 -0.89 11.01
N ARG A 177 -1.84 -0.64 11.72
CA ARG A 177 -1.06 -1.69 12.41
C ARG A 177 -1.91 -2.62 13.30
N GLY A 178 -2.88 -2.07 14.03
CA GLY A 178 -3.75 -2.84 14.92
C GLY A 178 -4.60 -3.92 14.23
N VAL A 179 -4.72 -3.89 12.90
CA VAL A 179 -5.42 -4.92 12.11
C VAL A 179 -4.54 -6.15 11.84
N ALA A 180 -3.21 -6.01 11.96
CA ALA A 180 -2.22 -7.07 11.71
C ALA A 180 -2.40 -7.75 10.34
N LEU A 181 -2.69 -6.96 9.30
CA LEU A 181 -2.97 -7.47 7.95
C LEU A 181 -1.75 -8.18 7.33
N GLU A 182 -0.53 -7.84 7.77
CA GLU A 182 0.71 -8.48 7.35
C GLU A 182 0.71 -10.00 7.59
N ARG A 183 -0.13 -10.53 8.49
CA ARG A 183 -0.27 -11.97 8.72
C ARG A 183 -0.71 -12.74 7.47
N VAL A 184 -1.34 -12.07 6.50
CA VAL A 184 -1.65 -12.65 5.18
C VAL A 184 -0.38 -13.12 4.47
N LEU A 185 0.76 -12.46 4.69
CA LEU A 185 2.04 -12.82 4.08
C LEU A 185 2.43 -14.27 4.38
N ASN A 186 2.18 -14.76 5.59
CA ASN A 186 2.48 -16.14 6.01
C ASN A 186 1.85 -17.22 5.11
N TYR A 187 0.84 -16.87 4.31
CA TYR A 187 0.13 -17.78 3.42
C TYR A 187 0.56 -17.66 1.95
N ILE A 188 1.07 -16.49 1.54
CA ILE A 188 1.32 -16.15 0.14
C ILE A 188 2.79 -15.95 -0.21
N THR A 189 3.68 -15.85 0.78
CA THR A 189 5.13 -15.73 0.58
C THR A 189 5.82 -17.07 0.56
#